data_AF-A0A251XA17-F1
#
_entry.id   AF-A0A251XA17-F1
#
_cell.length_a   1.000
_cell.length_b   1.000
_cell.length_c   1.000
_cell.angle_alpha   90.00
_cell.angle_beta   90.00
_cell.angle_gamma   90.00
#
_symmetry.space_group_name_H-M   'P 1'
#
loop_
_entity.id
_entity.type
_entity.pdbx_description
1 polymer ?
#
loop_
_entity_poly.entity_id
_entity_poly.type
_entity_poly.pdbx_seq_one_letter_code
_entity_poly.pdbx_strand_id
1 'polypeptide(L)'
;MSLFDKLDKLLKNVQKFSSSEYQEQRQHAQSMCDALKKMKKLERRLKAELEDESDPEQKAQLQQKLELTHLQRKKGMEILKEVHRKMKES
;
A
#
# COMPACT_ATOMS: atom_id res chain seq x y z
N MET A 1 2.13 -10.29 12.18
CA MET A 1 1.30 -9.77 11.07
C MET A 1 2.15 -8.80 10.24
N SER A 2 2.44 -9.14 8.99
CA SER A 2 3.36 -8.37 8.13
C SER A 2 2.74 -7.02 7.71
N LEU A 3 3.57 -6.08 7.23
CA LEU A 3 3.10 -4.82 6.64
C LEU A 3 2.13 -5.05 5.47
N PHE A 4 2.34 -6.14 4.75
CA PHE A 4 1.51 -6.60 3.64
C PHE A 4 0.10 -6.99 4.11
N ASP A 5 0.01 -7.82 5.16
CA ASP A 5 -1.28 -8.26 5.74
C ASP A 5 -2.09 -7.08 6.31
N LYS A 6 -1.40 -6.10 6.89
CA LYS A 6 -2.04 -4.89 7.42
C LYS A 6 -2.66 -4.05 6.30
N LEU A 7 -1.97 -3.91 5.17
CA LEU A 7 -2.52 -3.19 4.03
C LEU A 7 -3.69 -3.96 3.41
N ASP A 8 -3.57 -5.28 3.19
CA ASP A 8 -4.66 -6.07 2.60
C ASP A 8 -5.94 -6.01 3.45
N LYS A 9 -5.80 -6.07 4.78
CA LYS A 9 -6.93 -5.88 5.71
C LYS A 9 -7.53 -4.48 5.61
N LEU A 10 -6.71 -3.44 5.50
CA LEU A 10 -7.18 -2.07 5.30
C LEU A 10 -7.92 -1.92 3.95
N LEU A 11 -7.40 -2.51 2.87
CA LEU A 11 -8.04 -2.48 1.55
C LEU A 11 -9.41 -3.16 1.57
N LYS A 12 -9.50 -4.34 2.19
CA LYS A 12 -10.76 -5.08 2.34
C LYS A 12 -11.78 -4.32 3.19
N ASN A 13 -11.33 -3.64 4.24
CA ASN A 13 -12.22 -2.83 5.07
C ASN A 13 -12.78 -1.65 4.27
N VAL A 14 -11.92 -0.94 3.55
CA VAL A 14 -12.32 0.22 2.75
C VAL A 14 -13.28 -0.13 1.60
N GLN A 15 -13.12 -1.29 0.96
CA GLN A 15 -14.07 -1.76 -0.05
C GLN A 15 -15.47 -2.10 0.50
N LYS A 16 -15.57 -2.44 1.80
CA LYS A 16 -16.83 -2.81 2.46
C LYS A 16 -17.67 -1.60 2.91
N PHE A 17 -17.10 -0.41 2.98
CA PHE A 17 -17.83 0.77 3.44
C PHE A 17 -18.60 1.41 2.29
N SER A 18 -19.87 0.99 2.11
CA SER A 18 -20.82 1.69 1.24
C SER A 18 -21.83 2.57 1.98
N SER A 19 -21.71 2.78 3.30
CA SER A 19 -22.74 3.53 4.06
C SER A 19 -22.41 3.87 5.54
N SER A 20 -21.14 3.95 5.97
CA SER A 20 -20.80 4.42 7.34
C SER A 20 -20.20 5.83 7.35
N GLU A 21 -20.38 6.51 8.48
CA GLU A 21 -20.16 7.93 8.75
C GLU A 21 -18.86 8.51 8.18
N TYR A 22 -18.95 9.74 7.65
CA TYR A 22 -17.85 10.49 7.00
C TYR A 22 -16.54 10.54 7.82
N GLN A 23 -16.65 10.56 9.16
CA GLN A 23 -15.49 10.59 10.05
C GLN A 23 -14.70 9.27 10.04
N GLU A 24 -15.39 8.11 10.04
CA GLU A 24 -14.74 6.80 9.95
C GLU A 24 -14.04 6.63 8.60
N GLN A 25 -14.69 7.05 7.51
CA GLN A 25 -14.10 7.04 6.17
C GLN A 25 -12.80 7.85 6.10
N ARG A 26 -12.79 9.04 6.71
CA ARG A 26 -11.59 9.90 6.76
C ARG A 26 -10.46 9.26 7.57
N GLN A 27 -10.74 8.67 8.72
CA GLN A 27 -9.72 8.00 9.54
C GLN A 27 -9.14 6.77 8.82
N HIS A 28 -9.97 6.01 8.11
CA HIS A 28 -9.51 4.87 7.32
C HIS A 28 -8.69 5.30 6.11
N ALA A 29 -9.11 6.33 5.37
CA ALA A 29 -8.35 6.90 4.26
C ALA A 29 -6.97 7.42 4.73
N GLN A 30 -6.93 8.08 5.89
CA GLN A 30 -5.68 8.54 6.50
C GLN A 30 -4.76 7.36 6.87
N SER A 31 -5.31 6.32 7.50
CA SER A 31 -4.56 5.11 7.85
C SER A 31 -3.99 4.40 6.61
N MET A 32 -4.76 4.37 5.52
CA MET A 32 -4.30 3.86 4.22
C MET A 32 -3.18 4.73 3.63
N CYS A 33 -3.32 6.07 3.66
CA CYS A 33 -2.27 6.98 3.21
C CYS A 33 -0.94 6.71 3.94
N ASP A 34 -0.99 6.52 5.26
CA ASP A 34 0.20 6.29 6.06
C ASP A 34 0.82 4.90 5.80
N ALA A 35 0.00 3.88 5.54
CA ALA A 35 0.48 2.58 5.09
C ALA A 35 1.16 2.67 3.71
N LEU A 36 0.56 3.38 2.75
CA LEU A 36 1.13 3.60 1.41
C LEU A 36 2.45 4.39 1.46
N LYS A 37 2.56 5.38 2.34
CA LYS A 37 3.83 6.10 2.58
C LYS A 37 4.92 5.16 3.11
N LYS A 38 4.58 4.27 4.05
CA LYS A 38 5.52 3.27 4.58
C LYS A 38 5.99 2.31 3.49
N MET A 39 5.09 1.87 2.60
CA MET A 39 5.45 1.05 1.46
C MET A 39 6.33 1.78 0.44
N LYS A 40 6.06 3.05 0.17
CA LYS A 40 6.96 3.87 -0.68
C LYS A 40 8.37 3.97 -0.08
N LYS A 41 8.50 4.08 1.24
CA LYS A 41 9.80 4.03 1.92
C LYS A 41 10.46 2.66 1.78
N LEU A 42 9.69 1.58 1.91
CA LEU A 42 10.18 0.22 1.72
C LEU A 42 10.66 -0.02 0.29
N GLU A 43 9.93 0.42 -0.73
CA GLU A 43 10.37 0.34 -2.14
C GLU A 43 11.71 1.06 -2.36
N ARG A 44 11.87 2.26 -1.81
CA ARG A 44 13.12 3.02 -1.94
C ARG A 44 14.29 2.28 -1.28
N ARG A 45 14.06 1.71 -0.10
CA ARG A 45 15.06 0.92 0.61
C ARG A 45 15.44 -0.34 -0.17
N LEU A 46 14.46 -1.09 -0.67
CA LEU A 46 14.69 -2.30 -1.46
C LEU A 46 15.42 -1.99 -2.78
N LYS A 47 15.15 -0.84 -3.41
CA LYS A 47 15.91 -0.39 -4.58
C LYS A 47 17.37 -0.10 -4.27
N ALA A 48 17.63 0.62 -3.18
CA ALA A 48 19.00 0.89 -2.74
C ALA A 48 19.75 -0.41 -2.39
N GLU A 49 19.11 -1.31 -1.62
CA GLU A 49 19.68 -2.63 -1.32
C GLU A 49 19.98 -3.43 -2.59
N LEU A 50 19.14 -3.33 -3.63
CA LEU A 50 19.34 -4.05 -4.89
C LEU A 50 20.46 -3.46 -5.78
N GLU A 51 20.70 -2.15 -5.67
CA GLU A 51 21.80 -1.46 -6.35
C GLU A 51 23.15 -1.88 -5.76
N ASP A 52 23.21 -2.06 -4.44
CA ASP A 52 24.41 -2.47 -3.72
C ASP A 52 24.63 -3.99 -3.72
N GLU A 53 23.60 -4.80 -4.02
CA GLU A 53 23.69 -6.26 -3.99
C GLU A 53 24.39 -6.86 -5.22
N SER A 54 25.42 -7.65 -4.93
CA SER A 54 26.27 -8.33 -5.91
C SER A 54 25.96 -9.83 -6.02
N ASP A 55 25.37 -10.42 -4.98
CA ASP A 55 24.95 -11.81 -5.00
C ASP A 55 23.68 -11.98 -5.86
N PRO A 56 23.72 -12.79 -6.95
CA PRO A 56 22.60 -12.91 -7.88
C PRO A 56 21.34 -13.52 -7.23
N GLU A 57 21.49 -14.39 -6.23
CA GLU A 57 20.35 -15.00 -5.55
C GLU A 57 19.64 -13.99 -4.64
N GLN A 58 20.39 -13.27 -3.79
CA GLN A 58 19.84 -12.18 -2.99
C GLN A 58 19.27 -11.06 -3.86
N LYS A 59 19.92 -10.74 -4.97
CA LYS A 59 19.41 -9.76 -5.93
C LYS A 59 18.04 -10.15 -6.48
N ALA A 60 17.86 -11.42 -6.86
CA ALA A 60 16.57 -11.93 -7.33
C ALA A 60 15.48 -11.86 -6.24
N GLN A 61 15.82 -12.20 -4.99
CA GLN A 61 14.89 -12.10 -3.86
C GLN A 61 14.48 -10.65 -3.57
N LEU A 62 15.43 -9.70 -3.59
CA LEU A 62 15.17 -8.27 -3.44
C LEU A 62 14.29 -7.74 -4.58
N GLN A 63 14.54 -8.18 -5.81
CA GLN A 63 13.73 -7.83 -6.99
C GLN A 63 12.29 -8.28 -6.83
N GLN A 64 12.07 -9.55 -6.46
CA GLN A 64 10.73 -10.10 -6.24
C GLN A 64 9.99 -9.35 -5.14
N LYS A 65 10.68 -9.06 -4.03
CA LYS A 65 10.10 -8.31 -2.90
C LYS A 65 9.76 -6.88 -3.29
N LEU A 66 10.60 -6.23 -4.10
CA LEU A 66 10.35 -4.90 -4.63
C LEU A 66 9.12 -4.88 -5.54
N GLU A 67 9.00 -5.86 -6.44
CA GLU A 67 7.88 -5.99 -7.36
C GLU A 67 6.55 -6.21 -6.62
N LEU A 68 6.52 -7.15 -5.67
CA LEU A 68 5.34 -7.39 -4.82
C LEU A 68 4.95 -6.13 -4.04
N THR A 69 5.92 -5.42 -3.47
CA THR A 69 5.68 -4.16 -2.76
C THR A 69 5.09 -3.10 -3.71
N HIS A 70 5.61 -3.02 -4.93
CA HIS A 70 5.14 -2.09 -5.96
C HIS A 70 3.71 -2.36 -6.41
N LEU A 71 3.39 -3.62 -6.73
CA LEU A 71 2.03 -4.03 -7.12
C LEU A 71 1.01 -3.73 -6.02
N GLN A 72 1.36 -4.07 -4.78
CA GLN A 72 0.52 -3.83 -3.61
C GLN A 72 0.30 -2.32 -3.37
N ARG A 73 1.35 -1.50 -3.51
CA ARG A 73 1.23 -0.04 -3.38
C ARG A 73 0.35 0.55 -4.48
N LYS A 74 0.52 0.09 -5.72
CA LYS A 74 -0.29 0.53 -6.87
C LYS A 74 -1.77 0.24 -6.64
N LYS A 75 -2.11 -1.00 -6.26
CA LYS A 75 -3.48 -1.40 -5.91
C LYS A 75 -4.06 -0.55 -4.79
N GLY A 76 -3.28 -0.28 -3.74
CA GLY A 76 -3.75 0.57 -2.64
C GLY A 76 -3.95 2.04 -3.02
N MET A 77 -3.16 2.58 -3.95
CA MET A 77 -3.38 3.91 -4.50
C MET A 77 -4.65 4.00 -5.35
N GLU A 78 -4.95 2.96 -6.13
CA GLU A 78 -6.19 2.89 -6.94
C GLU A 78 -7.43 2.89 -6.03
N ILE A 79 -7.43 2.05 -5.00
CA ILE A 79 -8.53 2.00 -4.02
C ILE A 79 -8.69 3.35 -3.31
N LEU A 80 -7.59 4.00 -2.90
CA LEU A 80 -7.66 5.32 -2.27
C LEU A 80 -8.25 6.39 -3.22
N LYS A 81 -7.91 6.34 -4.51
CA LYS A 81 -8.50 7.24 -5.52
C LYS A 81 -10.01 7.03 -5.64
N GLU A 82 -10.47 5.79 -5.65
CA GLU A 82 -11.90 5.47 -5.70
C GLU A 82 -12.65 5.97 -4.46
N VAL A 83 -12.06 5.82 -3.27
CA VAL A 83 -12.63 6.35 -2.02
C VAL A 83 -12.75 7.85 -2.08
N HIS A 84 -11.68 8.56 -2.45
CA HIS A 84 -11.72 10.02 -2.58
C HIS A 84 -12.71 10.49 -3.64
N ARG A 85 -12.91 9.72 -4.73
CA ARG A 85 -13.93 10.03 -5.73
C ARG A 85 -15.34 9.91 -5.12
N LYS A 86 -15.64 8.79 -4.46
CA LYS A 86 -16.94 8.57 -3.80
C LYS A 86 -17.25 9.62 -2.74
N MET A 87 -16.25 10.05 -1.97
CA MET A 87 -16.39 11.13 -0.96
C MET A 87 -16.67 12.51 -1.56
N LYS A 88 -16.32 12.77 -2.83
CA LYS A 88 -16.62 14.04 -3.53
C LYS A 88 -17.97 14.03 -4.23
N GLU A 89 -18.49 12.84 -4.53
CA GLU A 89 -19.77 12.63 -5.21
C GLU A 89 -20.95 12.48 -4.22
N SER A 90 -20.65 12.31 -2.92
CA SER A 90 -21.61 12.30 -1.80
C SER A 90 -21.72 13.68 -1.15
#